data_AF-A0A7C3EVI7-F1
#
_entry.id   AF-A0A7C3EVI7-F1
#
_cell.length_a   1.000
_cell.length_b   1.000
_cell.length_c   1.000
_cell.angle_alpha   90.00
_cell.angle_beta   90.00
_cell.angle_gamma   90.00
#
_symmetry.space_group_name_H-M   'P 1'
#
loop_
_entity.id
_entity.type
_entity.pdbx_description
1 polymer ?
#
loop_
_entity_poly.entity_id
_entity_poly.type
_entity_poly.pdbx_seq_one_letter_code
_entity_poly.pdbx_strand_id
1 'polypeptide(L)'
;MFYAVLALLQRAGKVPSKHTGVIGLFDSEFVRKGLLPRDLSRDFLRAFDARQAADYRFADPLEPAEAREAWEKASRFVEAIAAHLLRRNAKA
;
A
#
# COMPACT_ATOMS: atom_id res chain seq x y z
N MET A 1 3.29 4.36 -1.45
CA MET A 1 2.58 3.09 -1.16
C MET A 1 2.45 2.19 -2.39
N PHE A 2 1.82 2.64 -3.49
CA PHE A 2 1.61 1.83 -4.70
C PHE A 2 2.86 1.10 -5.23
N TYR A 3 3.96 1.81 -5.44
CA TYR A 3 5.20 1.19 -5.94
C TYR A 3 5.84 0.21 -4.95
N ALA A 4 5.68 0.41 -3.64
CA ALA A 4 6.16 -0.55 -2.65
C ALA A 4 5.38 -1.87 -2.76
N VAL A 5 4.07 -1.81 -2.98
CA VAL A 5 3.26 -3.00 -3.26
C VAL A 5 3.64 -3.64 -4.59
N LEU A 6 3.89 -2.86 -5.65
CA LEU A 6 4.37 -3.41 -6.92
C LEU A 6 5.69 -4.15 -6.76
N ALA A 7 6.66 -3.61 -6.03
CA ALA A 7 7.92 -4.29 -5.75
C ALA A 7 7.70 -5.62 -5.00
N LEU A 8 6.79 -5.60 -4.02
CA LEU A 8 6.39 -6.78 -3.26
C LEU A 8 5.73 -7.86 -4.14
N LEU A 9 4.82 -7.46 -5.02
CA LEU A 9 4.13 -8.35 -5.96
C LEU A 9 5.08 -8.92 -7.01
N GLN A 10 5.98 -8.10 -7.56
CA GLN A 10 7.01 -8.57 -8.48
C GLN A 10 7.90 -9.64 -7.84
N ARG A 11 8.31 -9.44 -6.58
CA ARG A 11 9.08 -10.45 -5.82
C ARG A 11 8.30 -11.75 -5.61
N ALA A 12 6.97 -11.68 -5.56
CA ALA A 12 6.08 -12.84 -5.47
C ALA A 12 5.66 -13.42 -6.83
N GLY A 13 6.21 -12.91 -7.95
CA GLY A 13 5.86 -13.37 -9.30
C GLY A 13 4.43 -13.02 -9.72
N LYS A 14 3.83 -11.99 -9.12
CA LYS A 14 2.47 -11.52 -9.40
C LYS A 14 2.53 -10.21 -10.17
N VAL A 15 1.92 -10.16 -11.35
CA VAL A 15 1.88 -8.95 -12.19
C VAL A 15 0.43 -8.51 -12.39
N PRO A 16 -0.02 -7.47 -11.69
CA PRO A 16 -1.36 -6.90 -11.90
C PRO A 16 -1.43 -6.14 -13.23
N SER A 17 -2.53 -6.32 -13.96
CA SER A 17 -2.82 -5.60 -15.21
C SER A 17 -3.56 -4.27 -15.01
N LYS A 18 -4.03 -3.97 -13.79
CA LYS A 18 -4.81 -2.77 -13.44
C LYS A 18 -4.41 -2.25 -12.05
N HIS A 19 -4.57 -0.95 -11.82
CA HIS A 19 -4.30 -0.32 -10.51
C HIS A 19 -5.12 -0.93 -9.37
N THR A 20 -6.41 -1.19 -9.58
CA THR A 20 -7.28 -1.83 -8.58
C THR A 20 -6.85 -3.27 -8.26
N GLY A 21 -6.26 -3.96 -9.23
CA GLY A 21 -5.68 -5.29 -9.04
C GLY A 21 -4.51 -5.32 -8.07
N VAL A 22 -3.79 -4.21 -7.91
CA VAL A 22 -2.67 -4.09 -6.96
C VAL A 22 -3.15 -4.22 -5.51
N ILE A 23 -4.26 -3.57 -5.16
CA ILE A 23 -4.84 -3.62 -3.81
C ILE A 23 -5.38 -5.04 -3.52
N GLY A 24 -6.12 -5.62 -4.47
CA GLY A 24 -6.68 -6.96 -4.31
C GLY A 24 -5.61 -8.04 -4.12
N LEU A 25 -4.55 -7.99 -4.95
CA LEU A 25 -3.43 -8.93 -4.83
C LEU A 25 -2.63 -8.70 -3.55
N PHE A 26 -2.43 -7.45 -3.12
CA PHE A 26 -1.78 -7.17 -1.84
C PHE A 26 -2.52 -7.82 -0.67
N ASP A 27 -3.85 -7.65 -0.64
CA ASP A 27 -4.69 -8.18 0.42
C ASP A 27 -4.68 -9.72 0.43
N SER A 28 -4.87 -10.35 -0.72
CA SER A 28 -4.94 -11.82 -0.82
C SER A 28 -3.59 -12.51 -0.63
N GLU A 29 -2.50 -11.92 -1.12
CA GLU A 29 -1.18 -12.56 -1.12
C GLU A 29 -0.37 -12.31 0.15
N PHE A 30 -0.63 -11.23 0.89
CA PHE A 30 0.18 -10.86 2.06
C PHE A 30 -0.65 -10.67 3.32
N VAL A 31 -1.75 -9.93 3.26
CA VAL A 31 -2.49 -9.54 4.47
C VAL A 31 -3.35 -10.70 4.99
N ARG A 32 -4.15 -11.34 4.13
CA ARG A 32 -4.98 -12.49 4.52
C ARG A 32 -4.16 -13.71 4.94
N LYS A 33 -2.94 -13.83 4.42
CA LYS A 33 -1.98 -14.87 4.80
C LYS A 33 -1.20 -14.56 6.09
N GLY A 34 -1.46 -13.40 6.73
CA GLY A 34 -0.80 -12.99 7.97
C GLY A 34 0.67 -12.59 7.81
N LEU A 35 1.14 -12.36 6.58
CA LEU A 35 2.52 -11.97 6.29
C LEU A 35 2.77 -10.47 6.54
N LEU A 36 1.70 -9.68 6.49
CA LEU A 36 1.69 -8.25 6.80
C LEU A 36 0.45 -7.90 7.64
N PRO A 37 0.54 -6.87 8.51
CA PRO A 37 -0.58 -6.42 9.33
C PRO A 37 -1.82 -5.97 8.54
N ARG A 38 -3.02 -6.16 9.12
CA ARG A 38 -4.31 -5.86 8.46
C ARG A 38 -4.58 -4.38 8.27
N ASP A 39 -4.12 -3.55 9.19
CA ASP A 39 -4.20 -2.09 9.11
C ASP A 39 -3.53 -1.54 7.86
N LEU A 40 -2.45 -2.17 7.37
CA LEU A 40 -1.80 -1.76 6.12
C LEU A 40 -2.74 -1.85 4.91
N SER A 41 -3.61 -2.87 4.83
CA SER A 41 -4.58 -3.01 3.74
C SER A 41 -5.59 -1.86 3.73
N ARG A 42 -6.13 -1.55 4.91
CA ARG A 42 -7.08 -0.45 5.11
C ARG A 42 -6.44 0.90 4.79
N ASP A 43 -5.24 1.14 5.28
CA ASP A 43 -4.55 2.42 5.09
C ASP A 43 -4.16 2.60 3.62
N PHE A 44 -3.80 1.52 2.91
CA PHE A 44 -3.52 1.57 1.48
C PHE A 44 -4.76 1.86 0.65
N LEU A 45 -5.90 1.23 0.96
CA LEU A 45 -7.17 1.52 0.29
C LEU A 45 -7.59 2.98 0.52
N ARG A 46 -7.52 3.47 1.77
CA ARG A 46 -7.84 4.87 2.10
C ARG A 46 -6.96 5.86 1.34
N ALA A 47 -5.66 5.62 1.27
CA ALA A 47 -4.75 6.49 0.53
C ALA A 47 -5.03 6.47 -0.99
N PHE A 48 -5.43 5.31 -1.53
CA PHE A 48 -5.81 5.20 -2.93
C PHE A 48 -7.09 6.00 -3.24
N ASP A 49 -8.11 5.88 -2.38
CA ASP A 49 -9.39 6.58 -2.54
C ASP A 49 -9.23 8.09 -2.37
N ALA A 50 -8.45 8.53 -1.36
CA ALA A 50 -8.15 9.94 -1.14
C ALA A 50 -7.43 10.56 -2.35
N ARG A 51 -6.45 9.85 -2.92
CA ARG A 51 -5.78 10.29 -4.15
C ARG A 51 -6.75 10.34 -5.34
N GLN A 52 -7.61 9.35 -5.51
CA GLN A 52 -8.61 9.36 -6.58
C GLN A 52 -9.58 10.54 -6.46
N ALA A 53 -10.01 10.87 -5.25
CA ALA A 53 -10.85 12.03 -4.99
C ALA A 53 -10.13 13.35 -5.32
N ALA A 54 -8.90 13.52 -4.83
CA ALA A 54 -8.11 14.73 -5.07
C ALA A 54 -7.73 14.93 -6.55
N ASP A 55 -7.35 13.86 -7.25
CA ASP A 55 -6.85 13.95 -8.63
C ASP A 55 -7.98 14.07 -9.67
N TYR A 56 -9.15 13.47 -9.41
CA TYR A 56 -10.18 13.25 -10.44
C TYR A 56 -11.59 13.69 -10.05
N ARG A 57 -11.82 14.14 -8.82
CA ARG A 57 -13.13 14.67 -8.40
C ARG A 57 -12.96 16.14 -8.04
N PHE A 58 -14.04 16.90 -8.17
CA PHE A 58 -14.14 18.19 -7.47
C PHE A 58 -14.34 17.88 -5.98
N ALA A 59 -13.25 17.56 -5.31
CA ALA A 59 -13.20 17.34 -3.88
C ALA A 59 -12.77 18.63 -3.19
N ASP A 60 -13.29 18.86 -1.98
CA ASP A 60 -12.76 19.90 -1.13
C ASP A 60 -11.27 19.64 -0.83
N PRO A 61 -10.46 20.69 -0.67
CA PRO A 61 -9.06 20.53 -0.29
C PRO A 61 -8.92 19.72 1.00
N LEU A 62 -7.94 18.81 1.04
CA LEU A 62 -7.59 18.07 2.26
C LEU A 62 -7.09 19.04 3.33
N GLU A 63 -7.55 18.85 4.57
CA GLU A 63 -7.04 19.61 5.70
C GLU A 63 -5.59 19.20 6.02
N PRO A 64 -4.74 20.11 6.53
CA PRO A 64 -3.34 19.80 6.85
C PRO A 64 -3.18 18.60 7.80
N ALA A 65 -4.12 18.40 8.72
CA ALA A 65 -4.14 17.25 9.63
C ALA A 65 -4.37 15.92 8.89
N GLU A 66 -5.26 15.90 7.91
CA GLU A 66 -5.55 14.70 7.09
C GLU A 66 -4.36 14.37 6.20
N ALA A 67 -3.73 15.39 5.60
CA ALA A 67 -2.51 15.22 4.81
C ALA A 67 -1.37 14.66 5.68
N ARG A 68 -1.24 15.14 6.92
CA ARG A 68 -0.25 14.64 7.87
C ARG A 68 -0.51 13.18 8.25
N GLU A 69 -1.76 12.82 8.57
CA GLU A 69 -2.13 11.45 8.89
C GLU A 69 -1.86 10.49 7.72
N ALA A 70 -2.20 10.91 6.49
CA ALA A 70 -1.93 10.15 5.28
C ALA A 70 -0.44 9.92 5.06
N TRP A 71 0.39 10.95 5.29
CA TRP A 71 1.84 10.85 5.21
C TRP A 71 2.42 9.87 6.23
N GLU A 72 2.00 9.94 7.49
CA GLU A 72 2.48 9.04 8.55
C GLU A 72 2.13 7.58 8.27
N LYS A 73 0.90 7.33 7.80
CA LYS A 73 0.47 6.00 7.36
C LYS A 73 1.26 5.51 6.16
N ALA A 74 1.52 6.38 5.17
CA ALA A 74 2.31 6.02 4.01
C ALA A 74 3.75 5.66 4.37
N SER A 75 4.38 6.40 5.28
CA SER A 75 5.74 6.11 5.78
C SER A 75 5.80 4.75 6.47
N ARG A 76 4.93 4.50 7.45
CA ARG A 76 4.84 3.20 8.17
C ARG A 76 4.59 2.04 7.21
N PHE A 77 3.74 2.26 6.20
CA PHE A 77 3.45 1.24 5.19
C PHE A 77 4.67 0.88 4.35
N VAL A 78 5.42 1.87 3.86
CA VAL A 78 6.63 1.64 3.07
C VAL A 78 7.70 0.96 3.91
N GLU A 79 7.89 1.38 5.17
CA GLU A 79 8.81 0.74 6.11
C GLU A 79 8.47 -0.72 6.35
N ALA A 80 7.20 -1.05 6.58
CA ALA A 80 6.75 -2.42 6.80
C ALA A 80 7.03 -3.34 5.60
N ILE A 81 6.78 -2.85 4.38
CA ILE A 81 7.08 -3.59 3.14
C ILE A 81 8.59 -3.76 2.96
N ALA A 82 9.37 -2.69 3.15
CA ALA A 82 10.83 -2.75 3.06
C ALA A 82 11.40 -3.77 4.05
N ALA A 83 10.96 -3.75 5.31
CA ALA A 83 11.35 -4.71 6.33
C ALA A 83 10.95 -6.15 5.98
N HIS A 84 9.80 -6.36 5.32
CA HIS A 84 9.39 -7.69 4.85
C HIS A 84 10.31 -8.19 3.72
N LEU A 85 10.63 -7.33 2.75
CA LEU A 85 11.50 -7.67 1.62
C LEU A 85 12.94 -7.98 2.08
N LEU A 86 13.50 -7.16 2.97
CA LEU A 86 14.87 -7.33 3.46
C LEU A 86 15.03 -8.57 4.35
N ARG A 87 14.06 -8.87 5.23
CA ARG A 87 14.10 -10.09 6.07
C ARG A 87 14.17 -11.38 5.27
N ARG A 88 13.59 -11.42 4.06
CA ARG A 88 13.64 -12.59 3.18
C ARG A 88 14.94 -12.71 2.39
N ASN A 89 15.66 -11.62 2.17
CA ASN A 89 16.95 -11.65 1.48
C ASN A 89 18.09 -12.16 2.37
N ALA A 90 17.98 -12.00 3.69
CA ALA A 90 18.97 -12.50 4.66
C ALA A 90 18.94 -14.03 4.88
N LYS A 91 18.01 -14.75 4.26
CA LYS A 91 17.87 -16.22 4.32
C LYS A 91 18.20 -16.92 2.99
N ALA A 92 18.85 -16.23 2.07
CA ALA A 92 19.32 -16.77 0.79
C ALA A 92 20.82 -17.08 0.85
#